data_AF-A0A940UIL6-F1
#
_entry.id   AF-A0A940UIL6-F1
#
_cell.length_a   1.000
_cell.length_b   1.000
_cell.length_c   1.000
_cell.angle_alpha   90.00
_cell.angle_beta   90.00
_cell.angle_gamma   90.00
#
_symmetry.space_group_name_H-M   'P 1'
#
loop_
_entity.id
_entity.type
_entity.pdbx_description
1 polymer ?
#
loop_
_entity_poly.entity_id
_entity_poly.type
_entity_poly.pdbx_seq_one_letter_code
_entity_poly.pdbx_strand_id
1 'polypeptide(L)'
;MFPPRLQRPIKQALFLAVLLTMIMVLHSGTCAQEARVSPALYSPCSMSRAQGSADYAGMTGHPGLSGHEGMMAAITVVLEREFGLVVSRTKLHLYPNREAFQSNLVHIVRFDPVYAREVAGWAVAVAAPEMVLANEEALKRISRSERIRVLAHELVHTVQYGLSSGRRSTSDQWLREGFADWIAYRVLEYLEPGSPTLRASDLARIKDTVHRQSCAPLSKMVTLEG
;
A
#
# COMPACT_ATOMS: atom_id res chain seq x y z
N MET A 1 32.00 -59.99 38.76
CA MET A 1 30.84 -59.47 39.52
C MET A 1 30.85 -57.96 39.40
N PHE A 2 30.06 -57.40 38.47
CA PHE A 2 29.92 -55.96 38.23
C PHE A 2 28.42 -55.63 38.28
N PRO A 3 28.00 -54.50 38.88
CA PRO A 3 26.58 -54.18 39.00
C PRO A 3 26.03 -53.58 37.68
N PRO A 4 24.72 -53.77 37.40
CA PRO A 4 24.05 -53.15 36.27
C PRO A 4 23.24 -51.91 36.68
N ARG A 5 22.94 -51.07 35.67
CA ARG A 5 21.90 -50.02 35.60
C ARG A 5 22.16 -48.68 36.30
N LEU A 6 22.28 -47.64 35.46
CA LEU A 6 21.53 -46.37 35.56
C LEU A 6 21.63 -45.61 34.23
N GLN A 7 20.92 -46.12 33.21
CA GLN A 7 20.55 -45.30 32.05
C GLN A 7 19.13 -44.78 32.29
N ARG A 8 18.93 -43.47 32.03
CA ARG A 8 17.70 -42.64 32.13
C ARG A 8 17.65 -41.84 33.45
N PRO A 9 18.06 -40.55 33.40
CA PRO A 9 17.03 -39.52 33.22
C PRO A 9 17.47 -38.30 32.37
N ILE A 10 18.31 -38.45 31.33
CA ILE A 10 18.75 -37.29 30.52
C ILE A 10 17.72 -36.89 29.44
N LYS A 11 16.86 -37.83 29.01
CA LYS A 11 15.87 -37.57 27.93
C LYS A 11 14.63 -36.79 28.38
N GLN A 12 14.35 -36.70 29.69
CA GLN A 12 13.18 -35.95 30.20
C GLN A 12 13.51 -34.46 30.45
N ALA A 13 14.75 -34.13 30.83
CA ALA A 13 15.18 -32.74 31.01
C ALA A 13 15.28 -31.96 29.68
N LEU A 14 15.70 -32.63 28.60
CA LEU A 14 15.77 -32.00 27.27
C LEU A 14 14.38 -31.74 26.66
N PHE A 15 13.40 -32.61 26.93
CA PHE A 15 12.03 -32.46 26.40
C PHE A 15 11.27 -31.32 27.09
N LEU A 16 11.47 -31.12 28.41
CA LEU A 16 10.92 -29.96 29.12
C LEU A 16 11.56 -28.63 28.69
N ALA A 17 12.86 -28.61 28.39
CA ALA A 17 13.55 -27.40 27.94
C ALA A 17 13.09 -26.95 26.54
N VAL A 18 12.81 -27.89 25.63
CA VAL A 18 12.26 -27.62 24.29
C VAL A 18 10.78 -27.20 24.35
N LEU A 19 10.01 -27.76 25.29
CA LEU A 19 8.60 -27.37 25.48
C LEU A 19 8.47 -25.97 26.11
N LEU A 20 9.34 -25.59 27.07
CA LEU A 20 9.36 -24.26 27.67
C LEU A 20 9.85 -23.17 26.70
N THR A 21 10.77 -23.49 25.80
CA THR A 21 11.14 -22.56 24.70
C THR A 21 10.02 -22.43 23.68
N MET A 22 9.27 -23.49 23.35
CA MET A 22 8.08 -23.36 22.49
C MET A 22 6.95 -22.57 23.16
N ILE A 23 6.72 -22.72 24.47
CA ILE A 23 5.69 -21.95 25.19
C ILE A 23 6.09 -20.47 25.33
N MET A 24 7.38 -20.14 25.46
CA MET A 24 7.86 -18.74 25.42
C MET A 24 7.85 -18.14 24.01
N VAL A 25 8.05 -18.94 22.95
CA VAL A 25 7.85 -18.48 21.57
C VAL A 25 6.36 -18.28 21.26
N LEU A 26 5.46 -19.02 21.92
CA LEU A 26 4.00 -18.84 21.82
C LEU A 26 3.44 -17.72 22.73
N HIS A 27 4.14 -17.32 23.79
CA HIS A 27 3.78 -16.17 24.65
C HIS A 27 4.50 -14.87 24.28
N SER A 28 5.47 -14.93 23.37
CA SER A 28 5.87 -13.78 22.55
C SER A 28 4.82 -13.59 21.46
N GLY A 29 3.55 -13.47 21.88
CA GLY A 29 2.49 -13.00 21.02
C GLY A 29 2.92 -11.64 20.52
N THR A 30 3.48 -11.60 19.32
CA THR A 30 3.37 -10.43 18.47
C THR A 30 1.87 -10.23 18.34
N CYS A 31 1.32 -9.42 19.23
CA CYS A 31 0.07 -8.72 18.99
C CYS A 31 0.21 -8.17 17.58
N ALA A 32 -0.45 -8.81 16.62
CA ALA A 32 -0.75 -8.20 15.35
C ALA A 32 -1.55 -6.97 15.76
N GLN A 33 -0.86 -5.83 15.87
CA GLN A 33 -1.48 -4.60 16.33
C GLN A 33 -2.54 -4.29 15.29
N GLU A 34 -3.81 -4.37 15.72
CA GLU A 34 -4.95 -4.42 14.81
C GLU A 34 -4.92 -3.19 13.91
N ALA A 35 -4.95 -3.43 12.60
CA ALA A 35 -5.08 -2.35 11.64
C ALA A 35 -6.40 -1.63 11.90
N ARG A 36 -6.40 -0.29 11.85
CA ARG A 36 -7.66 0.40 11.61
C ARG A 36 -8.04 0.14 10.16
N VAL A 37 -9.10 -0.65 9.98
CA VAL A 37 -9.64 -1.00 8.66
C VAL A 37 -10.84 -0.14 8.37
N SER A 38 -10.78 0.60 7.29
CA SER A 38 -11.87 1.48 6.87
C SER A 38 -12.33 1.07 5.48
N PRO A 39 -13.61 0.73 5.30
CA PRO A 39 -14.12 0.43 3.97
C PRO A 39 -14.05 1.70 3.12
N ALA A 40 -13.54 1.63 1.89
CA ALA A 40 -13.62 2.76 0.95
C ALA A 40 -15.04 2.98 0.40
N LEU A 41 -16.06 2.43 1.05
CA LEU A 41 -17.43 2.42 0.56
C LEU A 41 -18.09 3.78 0.78
N TYR A 42 -18.04 4.62 -0.25
CA TYR A 42 -19.03 5.66 -0.48
C TYR A 42 -19.57 5.54 -1.89
N SER A 43 -20.88 5.26 -2.01
CA SER A 43 -21.55 5.21 -3.31
C SER A 43 -21.52 6.59 -3.97
N PRO A 44 -21.08 6.70 -5.24
CA PRO A 44 -21.06 7.98 -5.98
C PRO A 44 -22.45 8.63 -6.15
N CYS A 45 -23.52 7.87 -5.92
CA CYS A 45 -24.90 8.23 -6.20
C CYS A 45 -25.47 9.31 -5.28
N SER A 46 -24.87 9.57 -4.11
CA SER A 46 -25.35 10.60 -3.16
C SER A 46 -24.68 11.98 -3.33
N MET A 47 -23.66 12.11 -4.19
CA MET A 47 -22.96 13.37 -4.44
C MET A 47 -23.47 14.01 -5.73
N SER A 48 -24.52 14.81 -5.60
CA SER A 48 -25.08 15.66 -6.67
C SER A 48 -24.00 16.52 -7.31
N ARG A 49 -23.79 16.32 -8.62
CA ARG A 49 -23.37 17.33 -9.61
C ARG A 49 -22.21 18.27 -9.22
N ALA A 50 -21.05 17.72 -8.87
CA ALA A 50 -19.78 18.45 -9.00
C ALA A 50 -19.48 18.63 -10.50
N GLN A 51 -19.31 19.87 -10.98
CA GLN A 51 -19.09 20.22 -12.38
C GLN A 51 -17.69 20.79 -12.65
N GLY A 52 -16.81 20.87 -11.63
CA GLY A 52 -15.43 21.32 -11.82
C GLY A 52 -14.49 21.05 -10.65
N SER A 53 -13.19 21.33 -10.85
CA SER A 53 -12.12 21.14 -9.85
C SER A 53 -12.36 21.87 -8.52
N ALA A 54 -13.08 23.00 -8.55
CA ALA A 54 -13.46 23.75 -7.34
C ALA A 54 -14.37 22.95 -6.40
N ASP A 55 -15.23 22.09 -6.94
CA ASP A 55 -16.18 21.29 -6.16
C ASP A 55 -15.48 20.12 -5.44
N TYR A 56 -14.40 19.61 -6.03
CA TYR A 56 -13.61 18.51 -5.47
C TYR A 56 -12.72 18.94 -4.30
N ALA A 57 -12.22 20.18 -4.31
CA ALA A 57 -11.35 20.72 -3.25
C ALA A 57 -12.02 20.72 -1.86
N GLY A 58 -13.35 20.91 -1.80
CA GLY A 58 -14.13 20.85 -0.56
C GLY A 58 -14.36 19.45 0.00
N MET A 59 -14.23 18.41 -0.83
CA MET A 59 -14.63 17.04 -0.48
C MET A 59 -13.70 16.40 0.57
N THR A 60 -12.43 16.78 0.56
CA THR A 60 -11.39 16.32 1.48
C THR A 60 -11.37 17.06 2.83
N GLY A 61 -12.23 18.07 3.00
CA GLY A 61 -12.40 18.87 4.22
C GLY A 61 -13.79 18.73 4.87
N HIS A 62 -14.66 17.89 4.30
CA HIS A 62 -15.99 17.65 4.85
C HIS A 62 -15.87 17.04 6.27
N PRO A 63 -16.62 17.50 7.29
CA PRO A 63 -16.45 17.05 8.67
C PRO A 63 -16.57 15.52 8.85
N GLY A 64 -17.42 14.88 8.05
CA GLY A 64 -17.60 13.42 8.00
C GLY A 64 -16.56 12.66 7.15
N LEU A 65 -15.65 13.35 6.46
CA LEU A 65 -14.58 12.83 5.60
C LEU A 65 -13.21 13.40 6.01
N SER A 66 -13.03 13.74 7.28
CA SER A 66 -11.74 14.22 7.77
C SER A 66 -10.76 13.05 7.94
N GLY A 67 -9.48 13.25 7.55
CA GLY A 67 -8.43 12.24 7.67
C GLY A 67 -8.21 11.37 6.43
N HIS A 68 -7.47 10.27 6.56
CA HIS A 68 -7.05 9.44 5.42
C HIS A 68 -8.23 8.75 4.71
N GLU A 69 -9.31 8.46 5.42
CA GLU A 69 -10.50 7.79 4.88
C GLU A 69 -11.25 8.70 3.91
N GLY A 70 -11.43 9.97 4.25
CA GLY A 70 -12.04 10.92 3.34
C GLY A 70 -11.16 11.32 2.17
N MET A 71 -9.83 11.27 2.34
CA MET A 71 -8.90 11.35 1.20
C MET A 71 -9.14 10.19 0.24
N MET A 72 -9.20 8.94 0.74
CA MET A 72 -9.50 7.76 -0.09
C MET A 72 -10.85 7.91 -0.82
N ALA A 73 -11.89 8.36 -0.12
CA ALA A 73 -13.21 8.56 -0.73
C ALA A 73 -13.16 9.62 -1.85
N ALA A 74 -12.52 10.77 -1.61
CA ALA A 74 -12.39 11.82 -2.61
C ALA A 74 -11.56 11.37 -3.83
N ILE A 75 -10.46 10.65 -3.60
CA ILE A 75 -9.64 10.04 -4.66
C ILE A 75 -10.50 9.08 -5.49
N THR A 76 -11.24 8.17 -4.86
CA THR A 76 -12.13 7.23 -5.56
C THR A 76 -13.11 7.96 -6.48
N VAL A 77 -13.75 9.03 -5.98
CA VAL A 77 -14.69 9.82 -6.80
C VAL A 77 -14.01 10.38 -8.05
N VAL A 78 -12.81 10.94 -7.92
CA VAL A 78 -12.04 11.47 -9.04
C VAL A 78 -11.65 10.36 -10.02
N LEU A 79 -11.14 9.23 -9.52
CA LEU A 79 -10.76 8.07 -10.35
C LEU A 79 -11.94 7.56 -11.19
N GLU A 80 -13.11 7.42 -10.59
CA GLU A 80 -14.28 6.89 -11.27
C GLU A 80 -14.88 7.90 -12.26
N ARG A 81 -15.01 9.17 -11.87
CA ARG A 81 -15.70 10.18 -12.69
C ARG A 81 -14.83 10.77 -13.80
N GLU A 82 -13.57 11.04 -13.50
CA GLU A 82 -12.68 11.75 -14.43
C GLU A 82 -11.84 10.78 -15.27
N PHE A 83 -11.53 9.59 -14.75
CA PHE A 83 -10.67 8.62 -15.43
C PHE A 83 -11.39 7.32 -15.83
N GLY A 84 -12.64 7.12 -15.40
CA GLY A 84 -13.38 5.88 -15.67
C GLY A 84 -12.77 4.65 -14.99
N LEU A 85 -11.91 4.83 -13.99
CA LEU A 85 -11.23 3.76 -13.28
C LEU A 85 -12.11 3.29 -12.13
N VAL A 86 -12.83 2.19 -12.35
CA VAL A 86 -13.72 1.59 -11.35
C VAL A 86 -12.89 1.06 -10.19
N VAL A 87 -13.03 1.68 -9.02
CA VAL A 87 -12.38 1.23 -7.79
C VAL A 87 -13.30 0.19 -7.16
N SER A 88 -12.85 -1.06 -7.10
CA SER A 88 -13.59 -2.14 -6.43
C SER A 88 -13.66 -1.93 -4.92
N ARG A 89 -14.07 -2.95 -4.14
CA ARG A 89 -14.24 -2.91 -2.67
C ARG A 89 -12.93 -2.76 -1.87
N THR A 90 -12.06 -1.86 -2.31
CA THR A 90 -10.75 -1.60 -1.74
C THR A 90 -10.88 -1.10 -0.31
N LYS A 91 -10.06 -1.65 0.59
CA LYS A 91 -10.00 -1.23 2.00
C LYS A 91 -8.69 -0.52 2.29
N LEU A 92 -8.74 0.55 3.07
CA LEU A 92 -7.53 1.16 3.63
C LEU A 92 -7.23 0.51 4.98
N HIS A 93 -6.04 -0.06 5.10
CA HIS A 93 -5.49 -0.64 6.33
C HIS A 93 -4.41 0.28 6.87
N LEU A 94 -4.69 0.98 7.97
CA LEU A 94 -3.74 1.87 8.63
C LEU A 94 -3.04 1.12 9.77
N TYR A 95 -1.72 1.02 9.66
CA TYR A 95 -0.85 0.44 10.67
C TYR A 95 -0.16 1.55 11.47
N PRO A 96 -0.11 1.46 12.80
CA PRO A 96 0.29 2.58 13.65
C PRO A 96 1.77 2.96 13.50
N ASN A 97 2.63 2.03 13.08
CA ASN A 97 4.08 2.22 12.98
C ASN A 97 4.69 1.33 11.89
N ARG A 98 6.00 1.49 11.66
CA ARG A 98 6.76 0.76 10.65
C ARG A 98 6.78 -0.74 10.92
N GLU A 99 6.89 -1.16 12.17
CA GLU A 99 7.00 -2.56 12.57
C GLU A 99 5.69 -3.32 12.27
N ALA A 100 4.55 -2.73 12.62
CA ALA A 100 3.23 -3.28 12.30
C ALA A 100 3.00 -3.33 10.78
N PHE A 101 3.40 -2.28 10.06
CA PHE A 101 3.33 -2.26 8.60
C PHE A 101 4.18 -3.37 7.96
N GLN A 102 5.46 -3.48 8.34
CA GLN A 102 6.38 -4.52 7.85
C GLN A 102 5.85 -5.92 8.12
N SER A 103 5.38 -6.18 9.35
CA SER A 103 4.81 -7.47 9.74
C SER A 103 3.64 -7.84 8.83
N ASN A 104 2.77 -6.90 8.52
CA ASN A 104 1.61 -7.15 7.67
C ASN A 104 1.95 -7.27 6.17
N LEU A 105 3.06 -6.70 5.69
CA LEU A 105 3.57 -7.03 4.35
C LEU A 105 3.94 -8.52 4.24
N VAL A 106 4.49 -9.12 5.30
CA VAL A 106 4.78 -10.56 5.33
C VAL A 106 3.49 -11.37 5.44
N HIS A 107 2.59 -11.02 6.37
CA HIS A 107 1.44 -11.87 6.66
C HIS A 107 0.30 -11.75 5.66
N ILE A 108 0.08 -10.58 5.08
CA ILE A 108 -1.04 -10.32 4.16
C ILE A 108 -0.55 -10.36 2.72
N VAL A 109 0.49 -9.60 2.40
CA VAL A 109 1.00 -9.49 1.01
C VAL A 109 1.93 -10.66 0.65
N ARG A 110 2.34 -11.47 1.64
CA ARG A 110 3.22 -12.65 1.46
C ARG A 110 4.59 -12.30 0.92
N PHE A 111 5.09 -11.13 1.26
CA PHE A 111 6.49 -10.78 0.98
C PHE A 111 7.43 -11.62 1.84
N ASP A 112 8.59 -11.94 1.27
CA ASP A 112 9.71 -12.45 2.04
C ASP A 112 10.07 -11.45 3.17
N PRO A 113 10.42 -11.90 4.39
CA PRO A 113 10.72 -10.99 5.51
C PRO A 113 11.84 -9.99 5.26
N VAL A 114 12.86 -10.34 4.49
CA VAL A 114 13.96 -9.42 4.12
C VAL A 114 13.43 -8.37 3.17
N TYR A 115 12.67 -8.78 2.14
CA TYR A 115 12.06 -7.86 1.20
C TYR A 115 11.01 -6.95 1.86
N ALA A 116 10.18 -7.48 2.77
CA ALA A 116 9.23 -6.69 3.53
C ALA A 116 9.91 -5.61 4.38
N ARG A 117 11.05 -5.92 5.00
CA ARG A 117 11.86 -4.95 5.75
C ARG A 117 12.39 -3.85 4.85
N GLU A 118 12.87 -4.21 3.66
CA GLU A 118 13.34 -3.25 2.67
C GLU A 118 12.20 -2.32 2.25
N VAL A 119 11.07 -2.88 1.81
CA VAL A 119 9.87 -2.12 1.41
C VAL A 119 9.40 -1.22 2.53
N ALA A 120 9.27 -1.72 3.76
CA ALA A 120 8.87 -0.90 4.91
C ALA A 120 9.92 0.19 5.27
N GLY A 121 11.15 0.10 4.75
CA GLY A 121 12.18 1.12 4.90
C GLY A 121 11.93 2.39 4.07
N TRP A 122 11.22 2.28 2.96
CA TRP A 122 11.02 3.40 2.03
C TRP A 122 9.56 3.64 1.61
N ALA A 123 8.71 2.61 1.64
CA ALA A 123 7.31 2.72 1.25
C ALA A 123 6.46 3.29 2.40
N VAL A 124 5.61 4.26 2.07
CA VAL A 124 4.59 4.79 2.99
C VAL A 124 3.32 3.94 2.94
N ALA A 125 2.97 3.43 1.75
CA ALA A 125 1.84 2.57 1.51
C ALA A 125 2.18 1.56 0.41
N VAL A 126 1.44 0.45 0.36
CA VAL A 126 1.54 -0.62 -0.64
C VAL A 126 0.15 -1.14 -0.97
N ALA A 127 -0.15 -1.24 -2.26
CA ALA A 127 -1.34 -1.89 -2.76
C ALA A 127 -1.21 -3.41 -2.82
N ALA A 128 -2.31 -4.08 -2.47
CA ALA A 128 -2.56 -5.49 -2.71
C ALA A 128 -3.99 -5.66 -3.27
N PRO A 129 -4.39 -6.86 -3.73
CA PRO A 129 -5.74 -7.07 -4.23
C PRO A 129 -6.81 -6.61 -3.21
N GLU A 130 -7.67 -5.70 -3.64
CA GLU A 130 -8.75 -5.11 -2.83
C GLU A 130 -8.31 -4.39 -1.54
N MET A 131 -7.04 -3.98 -1.41
CA MET A 131 -6.58 -3.26 -0.23
C MET A 131 -5.36 -2.37 -0.47
N VAL A 132 -5.28 -1.31 0.32
CA VAL A 132 -4.10 -0.46 0.47
C VAL A 132 -3.64 -0.59 1.92
N LEU A 133 -2.41 -1.06 2.12
CA LEU A 133 -1.77 -1.12 3.43
C LEU A 133 -0.91 0.13 3.58
N ALA A 134 -1.02 0.86 4.68
CA ALA A 134 -0.23 2.07 4.88
C ALA A 134 0.30 2.19 6.31
N ASN A 135 1.52 2.73 6.42
CA ASN A 135 2.11 3.17 7.67
C ASN A 135 1.52 4.54 8.04
N GLU A 136 0.63 4.56 9.03
CA GLU A 136 -0.10 5.76 9.45
C GLU A 136 0.84 6.84 10.02
N GLU A 137 1.88 6.44 10.74
CA GLU A 137 2.87 7.38 11.24
C GLU A 137 3.64 8.05 10.11
N ALA A 138 4.04 7.28 9.10
CA ALA A 138 4.71 7.82 7.90
C ALA A 138 3.78 8.75 7.11
N LEU A 139 2.50 8.38 6.93
CA LEU A 139 1.49 9.25 6.31
C LEU A 139 1.32 10.57 7.07
N LYS A 140 1.32 10.55 8.41
CA LYS A 140 1.18 11.78 9.22
C LYS A 140 2.39 12.72 9.08
N ARG A 141 3.57 12.19 8.77
CA ARG A 141 4.82 12.98 8.62
C ARG A 141 4.97 13.68 7.27
N ILE A 142 4.25 13.24 6.23
CA ILE A 142 4.28 13.87 4.90
C ILE A 142 3.16 14.90 4.74
N SER A 143 3.30 15.81 3.77
CA SER A 143 2.30 16.84 3.50
C SER A 143 0.97 16.23 3.05
N ARG A 144 -0.12 16.99 3.20
CA ARG A 144 -1.45 16.56 2.75
C ARG A 144 -1.47 16.16 1.27
N SER A 145 -0.87 17.00 0.42
CA SER A 145 -0.72 16.76 -1.01
C SER A 145 0.02 15.45 -1.32
N GLU A 146 1.08 15.17 -0.56
CA GLU A 146 1.83 13.93 -0.70
C GLU A 146 1.01 12.71 -0.27
N ARG A 147 0.20 12.82 0.79
CA ARG A 147 -0.72 11.74 1.19
C ARG A 147 -1.73 11.45 0.10
N ILE A 148 -2.34 12.49 -0.49
CA ILE A 148 -3.27 12.34 -1.60
C ILE A 148 -2.60 11.61 -2.77
N ARG A 149 -1.39 12.06 -3.15
CA ARG A 149 -0.62 11.46 -4.24
C ARG A 149 -0.31 9.98 -3.98
N VAL A 150 0.27 9.66 -2.82
CA VAL A 150 0.61 8.27 -2.47
C VAL A 150 -0.63 7.38 -2.41
N LEU A 151 -1.71 7.84 -1.78
CA LEU A 151 -2.94 7.04 -1.69
C LEU A 151 -3.59 6.85 -3.07
N ALA A 152 -3.56 7.86 -3.94
CA ALA A 152 -4.05 7.75 -5.31
C ALA A 152 -3.23 6.76 -6.13
N HIS A 153 -1.89 6.82 -6.01
CA HIS A 153 -0.97 5.88 -6.65
C HIS A 153 -1.29 4.43 -6.29
N GLU A 154 -1.38 4.14 -4.98
CA GLU A 154 -1.69 2.79 -4.52
C GLU A 154 -3.11 2.36 -4.89
N LEU A 155 -4.08 3.27 -4.89
CA LEU A 155 -5.44 2.93 -5.29
C LEU A 155 -5.53 2.52 -6.77
N VAL A 156 -4.77 3.17 -7.65
CA VAL A 156 -4.65 2.77 -9.06
C VAL A 156 -4.09 1.36 -9.20
N HIS A 157 -3.12 0.98 -8.38
CA HIS A 157 -2.63 -0.40 -8.37
C HIS A 157 -3.73 -1.40 -7.98
N THR A 158 -4.67 -1.05 -7.10
CA THR A 158 -5.81 -1.95 -6.80
C THR A 158 -6.74 -2.14 -8.00
N VAL A 159 -6.93 -1.09 -8.83
CA VAL A 159 -7.67 -1.20 -10.10
C VAL A 159 -6.92 -2.11 -11.07
N GLN A 160 -5.60 -1.93 -11.19
CA GLN A 160 -4.76 -2.80 -12.02
C GLN A 160 -4.84 -4.26 -11.57
N TYR A 161 -4.79 -4.54 -10.26
CA TYR A 161 -5.02 -5.88 -9.72
C TYR A 161 -6.41 -6.41 -10.12
N GLY A 162 -7.46 -5.59 -10.02
CA GLY A 162 -8.81 -5.97 -10.43
C GLY A 162 -8.90 -6.39 -11.91
N LEU A 163 -8.26 -5.62 -12.80
CA LEU A 163 -8.22 -5.89 -14.24
C LEU A 163 -7.48 -7.20 -14.57
N SER A 164 -6.52 -7.61 -13.74
CA SER A 164 -5.79 -8.88 -13.86
C SER A 164 -6.30 -9.97 -12.91
N SER A 165 -7.58 -9.92 -12.53
CA SER A 165 -8.24 -10.93 -11.67
C SER A 165 -7.51 -11.19 -10.35
N GLY A 166 -7.05 -10.11 -9.70
CA GLY A 166 -6.33 -10.12 -8.43
C GLY A 166 -4.85 -10.47 -8.54
N ARG A 167 -4.30 -10.70 -9.73
CA ARG A 167 -2.89 -11.04 -9.93
C ARG A 167 -2.09 -9.78 -10.22
N ARG A 168 -0.80 -9.75 -9.86
CA ARG A 168 0.08 -8.68 -10.34
C ARG A 168 0.20 -8.77 -11.86
N SER A 169 -0.05 -7.67 -12.57
CA SER A 169 0.10 -7.59 -14.02
C SER A 169 1.54 -7.97 -14.44
N THR A 170 1.65 -8.68 -15.56
CA THR A 170 2.93 -9.00 -16.23
C THR A 170 3.40 -7.89 -17.16
N SER A 171 2.65 -6.78 -17.24
CA SER A 171 3.08 -5.58 -17.97
C SER A 171 4.41 -5.06 -17.44
N ASP A 172 5.19 -4.45 -18.33
CA ASP A 172 6.44 -3.80 -17.97
C ASP A 172 6.27 -2.86 -16.75
N GLN A 173 7.27 -2.87 -15.88
CA GLN A 173 7.25 -2.11 -14.64
C GLN A 173 7.03 -0.62 -14.88
N TRP A 174 7.66 -0.05 -15.92
CA TRP A 174 7.53 1.38 -16.24
C TRP A 174 6.08 1.75 -16.61
N LEU A 175 5.36 0.88 -17.30
CA LEU A 175 3.96 1.12 -17.68
C LEU A 175 3.08 1.09 -16.44
N ARG A 176 3.30 0.10 -15.56
CA ARG A 176 2.49 -0.09 -14.36
C ARG A 176 2.67 1.02 -13.34
N GLU A 177 3.92 1.35 -13.02
CA GLU A 177 4.27 2.39 -12.05
C GLU A 177 4.10 3.79 -12.64
N GLY A 178 4.45 4.00 -13.91
CA GLY A 178 4.33 5.29 -14.58
C GLY A 178 2.88 5.72 -14.80
N PHE A 179 1.98 4.77 -15.11
CA PHE A 179 0.55 5.06 -15.19
C PHE A 179 -0.03 5.43 -13.81
N ALA A 180 0.36 4.71 -12.75
CA ALA A 180 -0.06 5.01 -11.39
C ALA A 180 0.44 6.39 -10.93
N ASP A 181 1.72 6.72 -11.18
CA ASP A 181 2.31 8.03 -10.86
C ASP A 181 1.59 9.15 -11.65
N TRP A 182 1.34 8.95 -12.95
CA TRP A 182 0.64 9.95 -13.77
C TRP A 182 -0.77 10.24 -13.25
N ILE A 183 -1.58 9.20 -13.02
CA ILE A 183 -2.93 9.37 -12.46
C ILE A 183 -2.87 10.03 -11.08
N ALA A 184 -1.93 9.65 -10.23
CA ALA A 184 -1.80 10.23 -8.89
C ALA A 184 -1.59 11.75 -8.92
N TYR A 185 -0.76 12.24 -9.85
CA TYR A 185 -0.58 13.67 -10.04
C TYR A 185 -1.81 14.36 -10.61
N ARG A 186 -2.50 13.72 -11.56
CA ARG A 186 -3.76 14.26 -12.08
C ARG A 186 -4.82 14.35 -10.98
N VAL A 187 -4.99 13.32 -10.15
CA VAL A 187 -5.90 13.34 -9.00
C VAL A 187 -5.55 14.48 -8.05
N LEU A 188 -4.26 14.71 -7.78
CA LEU A 188 -3.83 15.83 -6.95
C LEU A 188 -4.24 17.19 -7.54
N GLU A 189 -4.14 17.37 -8.86
CA GLU A 189 -4.60 18.60 -9.54
C GLU A 189 -6.10 18.85 -9.37
N TYR A 190 -6.91 17.79 -9.33
CA TYR A 190 -8.35 17.90 -9.10
C TYR A 190 -8.69 18.20 -7.63
N LEU A 191 -8.02 17.55 -6.67
CA LEU A 191 -8.32 17.66 -5.24
C LEU A 191 -7.65 18.86 -4.57
N GLU A 192 -6.51 19.31 -5.07
CA GLU A 192 -5.77 20.48 -4.58
C GLU A 192 -5.24 21.33 -5.74
N PRO A 193 -6.11 22.09 -6.42
CA PRO A 193 -5.68 23.01 -7.48
C PRO A 193 -4.61 23.98 -6.97
N GLY A 194 -3.50 24.10 -7.71
CA GLY A 194 -2.36 24.93 -7.32
C GLY A 194 -1.39 24.27 -6.34
N SER A 195 -1.65 23.04 -5.90
CA SER A 195 -0.65 22.22 -5.23
C SER A 195 0.53 21.96 -6.18
N PRO A 196 1.78 21.97 -5.70
CA PRO A 196 2.93 21.69 -6.55
C PRO A 196 2.82 20.28 -7.13
N THR A 197 2.48 20.21 -8.42
CA THR A 197 2.19 18.98 -9.16
C THR A 197 3.41 18.12 -9.40
N LEU A 198 4.62 18.63 -9.26
CA LEU A 198 5.85 17.85 -9.24
C LEU A 198 6.77 18.48 -8.20
N ARG A 199 7.15 17.73 -7.17
CA ARG A 199 8.20 18.23 -6.27
C ARG A 199 9.53 18.23 -7.03
N ALA A 200 10.41 19.16 -6.70
CA ALA A 200 11.77 19.18 -7.24
C ALA A 200 12.50 17.83 -7.05
N SER A 201 12.18 17.09 -5.98
CA SER A 201 12.63 15.73 -5.72
C SER A 201 12.15 14.72 -6.76
N ASP A 202 10.92 14.86 -7.27
CA ASP A 202 10.33 13.94 -8.23
C ASP A 202 10.94 14.18 -9.61
N LEU A 203 11.11 15.45 -9.99
CA LEU A 203 11.87 15.84 -11.18
C LEU A 203 13.33 15.38 -11.09
N ALA A 204 13.96 15.48 -9.91
CA ALA A 204 15.31 14.97 -9.71
C ALA A 204 15.37 13.45 -9.86
N ARG A 205 14.41 12.71 -9.28
CA ARG A 205 14.29 11.24 -9.43
C ARG A 205 14.07 10.85 -10.90
N ILE A 206 13.20 11.55 -11.61
CA ILE A 206 12.96 11.33 -13.05
C ILE A 206 14.23 11.60 -13.85
N LYS A 207 14.89 12.74 -13.63
CA LYS A 207 16.15 13.09 -14.30
C LYS A 207 17.25 12.06 -14.03
N ASP A 208 17.42 11.65 -12.79
CA ASP A 208 18.41 10.64 -12.37
C ASP A 208 18.10 9.25 -12.96
N THR A 209 16.82 8.91 -13.11
CA THR A 209 16.40 7.65 -13.75
C THR A 209 16.62 7.70 -15.26
N VAL A 210 16.23 8.79 -15.94
CA VAL A 210 16.50 9.01 -17.37
C VAL A 210 18.00 9.03 -17.65
N HIS A 211 18.82 9.51 -16.72
CA HIS A 211 20.27 9.51 -16.88
C HIS A 211 20.89 8.12 -16.70
N ARG A 212 20.29 7.28 -15.85
CA ARG A 212 20.76 5.90 -15.58
C ARG A 212 20.19 4.85 -16.53
N GLN A 213 19.06 5.12 -17.18
CA GLN A 213 18.41 4.21 -18.11
C GLN A 213 18.15 4.92 -19.44
N SER A 214 18.72 4.40 -20.53
CA SER A 214 18.23 4.72 -21.86
C SER A 214 16.75 4.36 -21.95
N CYS A 215 15.90 5.28 -22.41
CA CYS A 215 14.48 5.02 -22.64
C CYS A 215 14.31 3.64 -23.29
N ALA A 216 13.39 2.83 -22.76
CA ALA A 216 13.09 1.55 -23.36
C ALA A 216 12.79 1.78 -24.86
N PRO A 217 13.38 0.99 -25.77
CA PRO A 217 13.12 1.16 -27.19
C PRO A 217 11.61 1.06 -27.43
N LEU A 218 11.08 1.89 -28.34
CA LEU A 218 9.64 1.96 -28.63
C LEU A 218 9.03 0.60 -29.02
N SER A 219 9.85 -0.37 -29.43
CA SER A 219 9.44 -1.76 -29.62
C SER A 219 8.96 -2.46 -28.34
N LYS A 220 9.19 -1.87 -27.16
CA LYS A 220 8.64 -2.32 -25.87
C LYS A 220 7.36 -1.58 -25.46
N MET A 221 6.88 -0.62 -26.27
CA MET A 221 5.58 0.05 -26.11
C MET A 221 4.43 -0.70 -26.85
N VAL A 222 4.64 -1.96 -27.25
CA VAL A 222 3.66 -2.70 -28.05
C VAL A 222 2.48 -3.17 -27.21
N THR A 223 1.30 -2.71 -27.62
CA THR A 223 -0.03 -3.22 -27.32
C THR A 223 -0.16 -4.68 -27.74
N LEU A 224 -0.62 -5.53 -26.80
CA LEU A 224 -1.26 -6.84 -27.02
C LEU A 224 -0.90 -7.51 -28.37
N GLU A 225 0.11 -8.38 -28.37
CA GLU A 225 0.14 -9.43 -29.38
C GLU A 225 -1.02 -10.39 -29.06
N GLY A 226 -1.84 -10.66 -30.09
CA GLY A 226 -3.13 -11.35 -30.01
C GLY A 226 -3.10 -12.80 -29.57
#